data_AF-A0A565BDW2-F1
#
_entry.id   AF-A0A565BDW2-F1
#
_cell.length_a   1.000
_cell.length_b   1.000
_cell.length_c   1.000
_cell.angle_alpha   90.00
_cell.angle_beta   90.00
_cell.angle_gamma   90.00
#
_symmetry.space_group_name_H-M   'P 1'
#
loop_
_entity.id
_entity.type
_entity.pdbx_description
1 polymer ?
#
loop_
_entity_poly.entity_id
_entity_poly.type
_entity_poly.pdbx_seq_one_letter_code
_entity_poly.pdbx_strand_id
1 'polypeptide(L)'
;MEKNLAGDLTQMPKWRKVAYGGMQIGYDDNYTEESFLEEMVMNANIVRRDLLKVMKDSVSISQYLCIVALVVLVWVHTLGSSLDENSLLLLDL
;
A
#
# COMPACT_ATOMS: atom_id res chain seq x y z
N MET A 1 -73.97 -21.39 -31.31
CA MET A 1 -73.54 -21.60 -29.91
C MET A 1 -72.40 -22.59 -29.95
N GLU A 2 -71.18 -22.10 -30.18
CA GLU A 2 -69.96 -22.93 -30.17
C GLU A 2 -68.99 -22.29 -29.19
N LYS A 3 -68.70 -23.04 -28.11
CA LYS A 3 -67.88 -22.59 -26.99
C LYS A 3 -66.45 -23.05 -27.26
N ASN A 4 -65.60 -22.16 -27.74
CA ASN A 4 -64.16 -22.39 -27.79
C ASN A 4 -63.55 -21.91 -26.47
N LEU A 5 -63.36 -22.81 -25.50
CA LEU A 5 -62.44 -22.58 -24.38
C LEU A 5 -61.46 -23.75 -24.34
N ALA A 6 -60.47 -23.67 -25.24
CA ALA A 6 -59.26 -24.44 -25.11
C ALA A 6 -58.52 -23.98 -23.84
N GLY A 7 -58.30 -24.97 -22.97
CA GLY A 7 -57.33 -25.05 -21.88
C GLY A 7 -56.61 -23.78 -21.47
N ASP A 8 -56.93 -23.38 -20.24
CA ASP A 8 -56.10 -22.62 -19.31
C ASP A 8 -54.63 -23.08 -19.34
N LEU A 9 -53.82 -22.43 -20.17
CA LEU A 9 -52.35 -22.48 -20.06
C LEU A 9 -51.95 -21.24 -19.28
N THR A 10 -51.93 -21.38 -17.96
CA THR A 10 -51.32 -20.42 -17.03
C THR A 10 -49.94 -20.03 -17.56
N GLN A 11 -49.83 -18.83 -18.14
CA GLN A 11 -48.57 -18.26 -18.58
C GLN A 11 -47.72 -18.00 -17.35
N MET A 12 -46.81 -18.92 -17.02
CA MET A 12 -45.84 -18.67 -15.97
C MET A 12 -45.03 -17.42 -16.35
N PRO A 13 -44.91 -16.43 -15.44
CA PRO A 13 -44.14 -15.23 -15.73
C PRO A 13 -42.68 -15.61 -15.99
N LYS A 14 -42.20 -15.28 -17.17
CA LYS A 14 -40.83 -15.58 -17.61
C LYS A 14 -39.85 -14.73 -16.81
N TRP A 15 -38.88 -15.37 -16.17
CA TRP A 15 -37.82 -14.70 -15.42
C TRP A 15 -37.13 -13.63 -16.28
N ARG A 16 -37.09 -12.39 -15.80
CA ARG A 16 -36.40 -11.27 -16.44
C ARG A 16 -35.09 -11.02 -15.69
N LYS A 17 -33.98 -11.00 -16.43
CA LYS A 17 -32.68 -10.59 -15.87
C LYS A 17 -32.74 -9.09 -15.55
N VAL A 18 -32.87 -8.75 -14.28
CA VAL A 18 -32.95 -7.35 -13.80
C VAL A 18 -31.58 -6.66 -13.80
N ALA A 19 -30.48 -7.43 -13.83
CA ALA A 19 -29.13 -6.88 -13.74
C ALA A 19 -28.68 -6.01 -14.93
N TYR A 20 -29.28 -6.18 -16.12
CA TYR A 20 -28.88 -5.48 -17.35
C TYR A 20 -30.08 -4.87 -18.10
N GLY A 21 -31.26 -4.86 -17.47
CA GLY A 21 -32.50 -4.38 -18.05
C GLY A 21 -32.70 -2.89 -17.89
N GLY A 22 -31.71 -2.09 -18.31
CA GLY A 22 -31.83 -0.67 -18.64
C GLY A 22 -32.43 0.27 -17.58
N MET A 23 -31.59 1.17 -17.09
CA MET A 23 -31.94 2.41 -16.39
C MET A 23 -32.36 2.24 -14.93
N GLN A 24 -31.43 2.51 -14.00
CA GLN A 24 -31.84 3.06 -12.71
C GLN A 24 -32.68 4.32 -13.02
N ILE A 25 -33.94 4.31 -12.64
CA ILE A 25 -34.84 5.43 -12.91
C ILE A 25 -34.37 6.61 -12.06
N GLY A 26 -33.85 7.64 -12.71
CA GLY A 26 -33.52 8.93 -12.08
C GLY A 26 -32.09 9.39 -12.26
N TYR A 27 -31.18 8.52 -12.70
CA TYR A 27 -29.76 8.86 -12.85
C TYR A 27 -29.24 8.40 -14.21
N ASP A 28 -28.44 9.25 -14.86
CA ASP A 28 -27.72 8.90 -16.07
C ASP A 28 -26.66 7.82 -15.78
N ASP A 29 -26.28 7.04 -16.79
CA ASP A 29 -25.33 5.91 -16.65
C ASP A 29 -23.94 6.38 -16.14
N ASN A 30 -23.65 7.68 -16.26
CA ASN A 30 -22.45 8.34 -15.74
C ASN A 30 -22.75 9.39 -14.65
N TYR A 31 -23.86 9.25 -13.92
CA TYR A 31 -24.20 10.20 -12.86
C TYR A 31 -23.14 10.15 -11.75
N THR A 32 -22.47 11.28 -11.57
CA THR A 32 -21.56 11.53 -10.46
C THR A 32 -22.12 12.72 -9.69
N GLU A 33 -22.29 12.55 -8.39
CA GLU A 33 -22.65 13.64 -7.49
C GLU A 33 -21.43 14.55 -7.26
N GLU A 34 -21.66 15.81 -6.87
CA GLU A 34 -20.57 16.79 -6.73
C GLU A 34 -19.52 16.35 -5.69
N SER A 35 -19.90 15.55 -4.69
CA SER A 35 -19.02 14.96 -3.68
C SER A 35 -18.30 13.68 -4.13
N PHE A 36 -18.65 13.10 -5.28
CA PHE A 36 -18.11 11.81 -5.75
C PHE A 36 -16.59 11.84 -5.84
N LEU A 37 -16.02 12.91 -6.42
CA LEU A 37 -14.57 13.06 -6.55
C LEU A 37 -13.89 13.32 -5.20
N GLU A 38 -14.59 13.93 -4.25
CA GLU A 38 -14.08 14.22 -2.90
C GLU A 38 -14.04 12.94 -2.06
N GLU A 39 -15.07 12.11 -2.12
CA GLU A 39 -15.12 10.78 -1.47
C GLU A 39 -14.16 9.77 -2.12
N MET A 40 -13.83 9.93 -3.41
CA MET A 40 -12.85 9.08 -4.08
C MET A 40 -11.40 9.34 -3.61
N VAL A 41 -11.14 10.42 -2.87
CA VAL A 41 -9.85 10.68 -2.22
C VAL A 41 -9.73 9.87 -0.92
N MET A 42 -9.66 8.55 -1.02
CA MET A 42 -9.50 7.64 0.14
C MET A 42 -8.15 7.79 0.89
N ASN A 43 -7.21 8.60 0.37
CA ASN A 43 -5.87 8.72 0.94
C ASN A 43 -5.33 10.17 0.89
N ALA A 44 -6.12 11.14 1.36
CA ALA A 44 -5.67 12.52 1.49
C ALA A 44 -4.59 12.68 2.59
N ASN A 45 -4.48 11.74 3.52
CA ASN A 45 -3.52 11.78 4.62
C ASN A 45 -2.22 11.04 4.30
N ILE A 46 -1.58 11.39 3.18
CA ILE A 46 -0.21 10.94 2.91
C ILE A 46 0.70 11.77 3.81
N VAL A 47 1.15 11.17 4.92
CA VAL A 47 2.26 11.71 5.74
C VAL A 47 3.46 11.83 4.81
N ARG A 48 3.74 13.06 4.36
CA ARG A 48 4.93 13.36 3.59
C ARG A 48 6.13 13.17 4.51
N ARG A 49 6.72 11.97 4.43
CA ARG A 49 7.99 11.70 5.08
C ARG A 49 9.05 12.40 4.26
N ASP A 50 9.71 13.39 4.84
CA ASP A 50 10.89 13.99 4.23
C ASP A 50 11.97 12.92 4.10
N LEU A 51 12.18 12.43 2.87
CA LEU A 51 13.19 11.41 2.56
C LEU A 51 14.59 11.86 3.02
N LEU A 52 14.89 13.16 2.92
CA LEU A 52 16.14 13.75 3.39
C LEU A 52 16.31 13.61 4.90
N LYS A 53 15.24 13.76 5.68
CA LYS A 53 15.26 13.57 7.13
C LYS A 53 15.51 12.10 7.47
N VAL A 54 14.82 11.19 6.80
CA VAL A 54 15.00 9.74 6.99
C VAL A 54 16.41 9.30 6.61
N MET A 55 16.97 9.81 5.51
CA MET A 55 18.35 9.51 5.10
C MET A 55 19.36 10.02 6.12
N LYS A 56 19.18 11.26 6.62
CA LYS A 56 20.07 11.84 7.63
C LYS A 56 20.03 11.04 8.93
N ASP A 57 18.84 10.70 9.41
CA ASP A 57 18.65 9.90 10.62
C ASP A 57 19.24 8.49 10.44
N SER A 58 19.11 7.90 9.26
CA SER A 58 19.70 6.60 8.92
C SER A 58 21.24 6.63 8.86
N VAL A 59 21.85 7.74 8.41
CA VAL A 59 23.31 7.90 8.41
C VAL A 59 23.83 8.10 9.83
N SER A 60 23.11 8.85 10.66
CA SER A 60 23.49 9.02 12.07
C SER A 60 23.48 7.69 12.83
N ILE A 61 22.44 6.87 12.67
CA ILE A 61 22.37 5.57 13.37
C ILE A 61 23.44 4.58 12.89
N SER A 62 23.76 4.56 11.59
CA SER A 62 24.81 3.68 11.06
C SER A 62 26.20 4.08 11.55
N GLN A 63 26.46 5.38 11.71
CA GLN A 63 27.72 5.86 12.29
C GLN A 63 27.89 5.39 13.74
N TYR A 64 26.84 5.46 14.57
CA TYR A 64 26.90 4.94 15.95
C TYR A 64 27.20 3.45 15.99
N LEU A 65 26.53 2.66 15.15
CA LEU A 65 26.78 1.22 15.05
C LEU A 65 28.21 0.92 14.59
N CYS A 66 28.73 1.70 13.64
CA CYS A 66 30.10 1.57 13.14
C CYS A 66 31.12 1.84 14.25
N ILE A 67 30.94 2.90 15.04
CA ILE A 67 31.83 3.21 16.17
C ILE A 67 31.86 2.07 17.19
N VAL A 68 30.69 1.56 17.59
CA VAL A 68 30.62 0.43 18.54
C VAL A 68 31.31 -0.81 17.96
N ALA A 69 31.07 -1.12 16.69
CA ALA A 69 31.72 -2.24 16.01
C ALA A 69 33.25 -2.08 15.96
N LEU A 70 33.76 -0.88 15.64
CA LEU A 70 35.19 -0.59 15.61
C LEU A 70 35.84 -0.79 16.99
N VAL A 71 35.21 -0.31 18.06
CA VAL A 71 35.73 -0.50 19.43
C VAL A 71 35.83 -1.99 19.77
N VAL A 72 34.80 -2.77 19.45
CA VAL A 72 34.79 -4.22 19.71
C VAL A 72 35.83 -4.93 18.83
N LEU A 73 35.95 -4.56 17.56
CA LEU A 73 36.93 -5.15 16.63
C LEU A 73 38.36 -4.88 17.08
N VAL A 74 38.69 -3.64 17.43
CA VAL A 74 40.02 -3.27 17.96
C VAL A 74 40.29 -4.08 19.22
N TRP A 75 39.35 -4.13 20.17
CA TRP A 75 39.50 -4.91 21.39
C TRP A 75 39.80 -6.39 21.15
N VAL A 76 39.01 -7.05 20.29
CA VAL A 76 39.17 -8.46 19.96
C VAL A 76 40.49 -8.71 19.23
N HIS A 77 40.87 -7.85 18.29
CA HIS A 77 42.14 -7.98 17.58
C HIS A 77 43.36 -7.69 18.45
N THR A 78 43.25 -6.78 19.42
CA THR A 78 44.28 -6.54 20.44
C THR A 78 44.47 -7.78 21.32
N LEU A 79 43.39 -8.43 21.77
CA LEU A 79 43.46 -9.68 22.54
C LEU A 79 44.09 -10.82 21.73
N GLY A 80 43.86 -10.86 20.42
CA GLY A 80 44.45 -11.85 19.52
C GLY A 80 45.91 -11.58 19.10
N SER A 81 46.54 -10.50 19.60
CA SER A 81 47.90 -10.06 19.21
C SER A 81 48.10 -9.91 17.69
N SER A 82 47.01 -9.68 16.94
CA SER A 82 47.01 -9.63 15.47
C SER A 82 47.00 -8.21 14.91
N LEU A 83 46.93 -7.19 15.77
CA LEU A 83 46.93 -5.78 15.36
C LEU A 83 48.36 -5.27 15.24
N ASP A 84 48.77 -5.01 14.01
CA ASP A 84 50.05 -4.39 13.67
C ASP A 84 50.03 -2.89 13.97
N GLU A 85 51.16 -2.33 14.39
CA GLU A 85 51.29 -0.92 14.80
C GLU A 85 50.91 0.06 13.67
N ASN A 86 51.18 -0.34 12.42
CA ASN A 86 50.82 0.43 11.22
C ASN A 86 49.30 0.52 11.01
N SER A 87 48.56 -0.51 11.41
CA SER A 87 47.10 -0.54 11.28
C SER A 87 46.43 0.37 12.32
N LEU A 88 47.04 0.53 13.49
CA LEU A 88 46.58 1.50 14.51
C LEU A 88 46.80 2.95 14.07
N LEU A 89 47.96 3.25 13.47
CA LEU A 89 48.26 4.59 12.96
C LEU A 89 47.35 5.02 11.80
N LEU A 90 46.90 4.07 10.97
CA LEU A 90 45.97 4.34 9.88
C LEU A 90 44.55 4.63 10.39
N LEU A 91 44.18 4.09 11.55
CA LEU A 91 42.87 4.26 12.17
C LEU A 91 42.75 5.57 12.97
N ASP A 92 43.88 6.16 13.36
CA ASP A 92 43.98 7.42 14.11
C ASP A 92 43.97 8.68 13.20
N LEU A 93 44.16 8.52 11.89
CA LEU A 93 44.15 9.61 10.89
C LEU A 93 42.74 9.92 10.35
#